data_AF-W9GND4-F1
#
_entry.id   AF-W9GND4-F1
#
_cell.length_a   1.000
_cell.length_b   1.000
_cell.length_c   1.000
_cell.angle_alpha   90.00
_cell.angle_beta   90.00
_cell.angle_gamma   90.00
#
_symmetry.space_group_name_H-M   'P 1'
#
loop_
_entity.id
_entity.type
_entity.pdbx_description
1 polymer ?
#
loop_
_entity_poly.entity_id
_entity_poly.type
_entity_poly.pdbx_seq_one_letter_code
_entity_poly.pdbx_strand_id
1 'polypeptide(L)'
;MEVWRRRRRQRAGEPFERAVLALLDGTAAALRAGLPPARALELGGATLPGSSPPGVFEIVAEAVAAGAAGLPVAPVWRQAGLRTQSPVVDAVAAAWGLSETTGCPLAEAVERAAAQLRSALATRRKVRAAVAGPQATVTVLTVLPLTGPLFGLACGVSPQELYGNGIGLLCLGAGLGLMGVGRQWCRRLVRRAEYPR
;
A
#
# COMPACT_ATOMS: atom_id res chain seq x y z
N MET A 1 7.51 -8.01 15.00
CA MET A 1 8.03 -6.97 14.07
C MET A 1 7.47 -7.08 12.64
N GLU A 2 6.73 -8.13 12.29
CA GLU A 2 6.21 -8.39 10.92
C GLU A 2 5.18 -7.37 10.41
N VAL A 3 4.35 -6.81 11.29
CA VAL A 3 3.33 -5.81 10.90
C VAL A 3 3.97 -4.52 10.36
N TRP A 4 5.14 -4.13 10.90
CA TRP A 4 5.90 -2.98 10.39
C TRP A 4 6.56 -3.29 9.04
N ARG A 5 7.07 -4.52 8.84
CA ARG A 5 7.60 -4.97 7.54
C ARG A 5 6.51 -5.04 6.47
N ARG A 6 5.30 -5.52 6.80
CA ARG A 6 4.14 -5.52 5.89
C ARG A 6 3.71 -4.11 5.50
N ARG A 7 3.60 -3.17 6.45
CA ARG A 7 3.24 -1.78 6.17
C ARG A 7 4.29 -1.04 5.34
N ARG A 8 5.58 -1.30 5.57
CA ARG A 8 6.68 -0.72 4.79
C ARG A 8 6.72 -1.27 3.36
N ARG A 9 6.50 -2.58 3.18
CA ARG A 9 6.34 -3.21 1.85
C ARG A 9 5.11 -2.68 1.10
N GLN A 10 3.97 -2.50 1.79
CA GLN A 10 2.76 -1.92 1.18
C GLN A 10 2.95 -0.45 0.75
N ARG A 11 3.64 0.39 1.54
CA ARG A 11 3.95 1.78 1.15
C ARG A 11 4.93 1.85 -0.03
N ALA A 12 5.90 0.95 -0.09
CA ALA A 12 6.86 0.90 -1.20
C ALA A 12 6.22 0.44 -2.52
N GLY A 13 5.15 -0.36 -2.48
CA GLY A 13 4.40 -0.79 -3.66
C GLY A 13 3.43 0.26 -4.21
N GLU A 14 3.04 1.27 -3.44
CA GLU A 14 2.00 2.26 -3.83
C GLU A 14 2.36 3.07 -5.09
N PRO A 15 3.61 3.51 -5.34
CA PRO A 15 4.00 4.14 -6.60
C PRO A 15 3.93 3.19 -7.80
N PHE A 16 4.33 1.93 -7.59
CA PHE A 16 4.31 0.90 -8.64
C PHE A 16 2.88 0.53 -9.02
N GLU A 17 2.00 0.26 -8.05
CA GLU A 17 0.59 -0.04 -8.30
C GLU A 17 -0.11 1.11 -9.05
N ARG A 18 0.22 2.37 -8.71
CA ARG A 18 -0.33 3.54 -9.41
C ARG A 18 0.16 3.65 -10.85
N ALA A 19 1.43 3.37 -11.11
CA ALA A 19 1.98 3.34 -12.46
C ALA A 19 1.36 2.22 -13.29
N VAL A 20 1.19 1.01 -12.74
CA VAL A 20 0.47 -0.08 -13.42
C VAL A 20 -0.99 0.32 -13.70
N LEU A 21 -1.69 0.98 -12.78
CA LEU A 21 -3.04 1.47 -13.04
C LEU A 21 -3.08 2.50 -14.18
N ALA A 22 -2.16 3.47 -14.18
CA ALA A 22 -2.10 4.49 -15.22
C ALA A 22 -1.83 3.88 -16.61
N LEU A 23 -0.94 2.89 -16.66
CA LEU A 23 -0.71 2.08 -17.85
C LEU A 23 -2.00 1.41 -18.31
N LEU A 24 -2.68 0.66 -17.44
CA LEU A 24 -3.92 -0.04 -17.78
C LEU A 24 -5.04 0.90 -18.24
N ASP A 25 -5.15 2.09 -17.65
CA ASP A 25 -6.13 3.08 -18.06
C ASP A 25 -5.82 3.62 -19.48
N GLY A 26 -4.54 3.89 -19.77
CA GLY A 26 -4.10 4.28 -21.11
C GLY A 26 -4.29 3.18 -22.16
N THR A 27 -3.96 1.93 -21.81
CA THR A 27 -4.15 0.79 -22.72
C THR A 27 -5.63 0.51 -22.97
N ALA A 28 -6.48 0.54 -21.94
CA ALA A 28 -7.93 0.35 -22.09
C ALA A 28 -8.54 1.42 -22.99
N ALA A 29 -8.15 2.69 -22.82
CA ALA A 29 -8.62 3.77 -23.68
C ALA A 29 -8.23 3.55 -25.15
N ALA A 30 -6.99 3.14 -25.42
CA ALA A 30 -6.54 2.84 -26.77
C ALA A 30 -7.23 1.59 -27.37
N LEU A 31 -7.44 0.54 -26.58
CA LEU A 31 -8.18 -0.64 -27.02
C LEU A 31 -9.63 -0.30 -27.39
N ARG A 32 -10.31 0.57 -26.61
CA ARG A 32 -11.66 1.03 -26.95
C ARG A 32 -11.71 1.89 -28.21
N ALA A 33 -10.64 2.60 -28.50
CA ALA A 33 -10.49 3.31 -29.76
C ALA A 33 -10.19 2.38 -30.96
N GLY A 34 -10.19 1.06 -30.75
CA GLY A 34 -10.01 0.05 -31.80
C GLY A 34 -8.55 -0.23 -32.14
N LEU A 35 -7.59 0.26 -31.35
CA LEU A 35 -6.18 -0.02 -31.61
C LEU A 35 -5.81 -1.47 -31.27
N PRO A 36 -4.86 -2.06 -32.01
CA PRO A 36 -4.36 -3.40 -31.70
C PRO A 36 -3.62 -3.43 -30.36
N PRO A 37 -3.61 -4.58 -29.64
CA PRO A 37 -3.06 -4.70 -28.29
C PRO A 37 -1.63 -4.17 -28.11
N ALA A 38 -0.72 -4.46 -29.05
CA ALA A 38 0.66 -4.00 -28.99
C ALA A 38 0.75 -2.47 -29.03
N ARG A 39 -0.04 -1.83 -29.91
CA ARG A 39 -0.07 -0.36 -30.03
C ARG A 39 -0.78 0.29 -28.84
N ALA A 40 -1.82 -0.35 -28.31
CA ALA A 40 -2.48 0.11 -27.10
C ALA A 40 -1.54 0.08 -25.89
N LEU A 41 -0.73 -0.98 -25.73
CA LEU A 41 0.31 -1.08 -24.72
C LEU A 41 1.38 0.00 -24.86
N GLU A 42 1.83 0.26 -26.08
CA GLU A 42 2.81 1.31 -26.34
C GLU A 42 2.28 2.71 -25.97
N LEU A 43 1.04 3.03 -26.36
CA LEU A 43 0.39 4.29 -25.98
C LEU A 43 0.17 4.41 -24.47
N GLY A 44 -0.26 3.34 -23.81
CA GLY A 44 -0.38 3.32 -22.34
C GLY A 44 0.98 3.46 -21.64
N GLY A 45 2.05 2.94 -22.24
CA GLY A 45 3.41 3.15 -21.76
C GLY A 45 3.85 4.62 -21.87
N ALA A 46 3.49 5.28 -22.97
CA ALA A 46 3.83 6.67 -23.23
C ALA A 46 3.13 7.67 -22.29
N THR A 47 2.03 7.29 -21.65
CA THR A 47 1.34 8.15 -20.65
C THR A 47 1.95 8.05 -19.25
N LEU A 48 2.89 7.13 -19.02
CA LEU A 48 3.55 6.98 -17.73
C LEU A 48 4.42 8.22 -17.43
N PRO A 49 4.30 8.83 -16.23
CA PRO A 49 5.22 9.87 -15.80
C PRO A 49 6.66 9.34 -15.80
N GLY A 50 7.64 10.17 -16.20
CA GLY A 50 9.07 9.80 -16.17
C GLY A 50 9.59 9.45 -14.78
N SER A 51 8.90 9.89 -13.72
CA SER A 51 9.17 9.51 -12.32
C SER A 51 8.60 8.14 -11.93
N SER A 52 7.99 7.40 -12.85
CA SER A 52 7.47 6.06 -12.59
C SER A 52 8.60 5.07 -12.27
N PRO A 53 8.33 3.99 -11.51
CA PRO A 53 9.37 3.03 -11.17
C PRO A 53 9.97 2.36 -12.42
N PRO A 54 11.31 2.13 -12.47
CA PRO A 54 11.98 1.52 -13.63
C PRO A 54 11.40 0.17 -14.04
N GLY A 55 11.04 -0.66 -13.05
CA GLY A 55 10.45 -1.97 -13.31
C GLY A 55 9.13 -1.92 -14.08
N VAL A 56 8.36 -0.83 -14.05
CA VAL A 56 7.15 -0.71 -14.88
C VAL A 56 7.53 -0.50 -16.35
N PHE A 57 8.53 0.35 -16.62
CA PHE A 57 9.02 0.59 -17.97
C PHE A 57 9.62 -0.67 -18.59
N GLU A 58 10.38 -1.46 -17.82
CA GLU A 58 10.92 -2.75 -18.26
C GLU A 58 9.80 -3.71 -18.67
N ILE A 59 8.77 -3.87 -17.84
CA ILE A 59 7.63 -4.75 -18.13
C ILE A 59 6.87 -4.28 -19.38
N VAL A 60 6.66 -2.97 -19.53
CA VAL A 60 6.00 -2.39 -20.71
C VAL A 60 6.83 -2.64 -21.97
N ALA A 61 8.14 -2.40 -21.93
CA ALA A 61 9.02 -2.60 -23.07
C ALA A 61 9.03 -4.08 -23.51
N GLU A 62 9.14 -5.02 -22.55
CA GLU A 62 9.05 -6.46 -22.83
C GLU A 62 7.68 -6.84 -23.43
N ALA A 63 6.58 -6.30 -22.90
CA ALA A 63 5.23 -6.60 -23.36
C ALA A 63 4.94 -6.04 -24.76
N VAL A 64 5.41 -4.82 -25.04
CA VAL A 64 5.31 -4.20 -26.37
C VAL A 64 6.14 -4.97 -27.38
N ALA A 65 7.37 -5.37 -27.03
CA ALA A 65 8.23 -6.18 -27.90
C ALA A 65 7.60 -7.54 -28.22
N ALA A 66 7.05 -8.23 -27.22
CA ALA A 66 6.32 -9.49 -27.42
C ALA A 66 5.11 -9.31 -28.35
N GLY A 67 4.29 -8.29 -28.10
CA GLY A 67 3.13 -7.98 -28.93
C GLY A 67 3.49 -7.61 -30.37
N ALA A 68 4.57 -6.85 -30.57
CA ALA A 68 5.08 -6.50 -31.90
C ALA A 68 5.62 -7.71 -32.67
N ALA A 69 6.17 -8.69 -31.95
CA ALA A 69 6.61 -9.97 -32.52
C ALA A 69 5.46 -10.98 -32.74
N GLY A 70 4.22 -10.61 -32.43
CA GLY A 70 3.06 -11.52 -32.50
C GLY A 70 3.09 -12.63 -31.45
N LEU A 71 3.91 -12.49 -30.41
CA LEU A 71 4.00 -13.42 -29.31
C LEU A 71 2.93 -13.13 -28.24
N PRO A 72 2.50 -14.15 -27.47
CA PRO A 72 1.64 -13.95 -26.32
C PRO A 72 2.27 -12.97 -25.32
N VAL A 73 1.48 -12.03 -24.83
CA VAL A 73 1.89 -11.01 -23.85
C VAL A 73 1.64 -11.49 -22.42
N ALA A 74 0.72 -12.43 -22.21
CA ALA A 74 0.45 -13.00 -20.88
C ALA A 74 1.67 -13.62 -20.18
N PRO A 75 2.60 -14.34 -20.86
CA PRO A 75 3.83 -14.84 -20.25
C PRO A 75 4.74 -13.74 -19.73
N VAL A 76 4.83 -12.59 -20.43
CA VAL A 76 5.62 -11.44 -19.99
C VAL A 76 5.08 -10.90 -18.67
N TRP A 77 3.77 -10.70 -18.58
CA TRP A 77 3.12 -10.28 -17.34
C TRP A 77 3.29 -11.32 -16.22
N ARG A 78 3.26 -12.61 -16.53
CA ARG A 78 3.47 -13.68 -15.54
C ARG A 78 4.88 -13.67 -14.99
N GLN A 79 5.89 -13.52 -15.85
CA GLN A 79 7.29 -13.42 -15.43
C GLN A 79 7.55 -12.14 -14.64
N ALA A 80 6.93 -11.02 -15.02
CA ALA A 80 6.91 -9.79 -14.25
C ALA A 80 6.30 -9.98 -12.85
N GLY A 81 5.20 -10.74 -12.74
CA GLY A 81 4.57 -11.08 -11.47
C GLY A 81 5.52 -11.83 -10.53
N LEU A 82 6.24 -12.81 -11.06
CA LEU A 82 7.26 -13.56 -10.31
C LEU A 82 8.43 -12.68 -9.83
N ARG A 83 8.93 -11.77 -10.68
CA ARG A 83 10.03 -10.85 -10.33
C ARG A 83 9.61 -9.82 -9.28
N THR A 84 8.44 -9.24 -9.44
CA THR A 84 7.95 -8.14 -8.60
C THR A 84 7.25 -8.61 -7.33
N GLN A 85 6.82 -9.88 -7.29
CA GLN A 85 5.94 -10.44 -6.26
C GLN A 85 4.69 -9.55 -6.03
N SER A 86 4.19 -8.94 -7.11
CA SER A 86 3.10 -7.98 -7.06
C SER A 86 1.78 -8.65 -7.44
N PRO A 87 0.81 -8.73 -6.51
CA PRO A 87 -0.49 -9.35 -6.79
C PRO A 87 -1.27 -8.60 -7.89
N VAL A 88 -0.95 -7.32 -8.10
CA VAL A 88 -1.54 -6.52 -9.18
C VAL A 88 -1.05 -7.00 -10.55
N VAL A 89 0.24 -7.31 -10.65
CA VAL A 89 0.84 -7.80 -11.90
C VAL A 89 0.34 -9.22 -12.21
N ASP A 90 0.18 -10.06 -11.18
CA ASP A 90 -0.41 -11.39 -11.33
C ASP A 90 -1.86 -11.32 -11.85
N ALA A 91 -2.65 -10.36 -11.36
CA ALA A 91 -4.02 -10.14 -11.83
C ALA A 91 -4.06 -9.69 -13.30
N VAL A 92 -3.13 -8.82 -13.72
CA VAL A 92 -2.98 -8.40 -15.12
C VAL A 92 -2.58 -9.59 -16.00
N ALA A 93 -1.65 -10.42 -15.55
CA ALA A 93 -1.23 -11.63 -16.25
C ALA A 93 -2.39 -12.61 -16.46
N ALA A 94 -3.24 -12.79 -15.43
CA ALA A 94 -4.42 -13.63 -15.51
C ALA A 94 -5.47 -13.07 -16.49
N ALA A 95 -5.71 -11.76 -16.47
CA ALA A 95 -6.64 -11.10 -17.39
C ALA A 95 -6.17 -11.20 -18.86
N TRP A 96 -4.89 -10.95 -19.11
CA TRP A 96 -4.29 -11.09 -20.45
C TRP A 96 -4.33 -12.55 -20.92
N GLY A 97 -3.94 -13.49 -20.05
CA GLY A 97 -3.94 -14.91 -20.36
C GLY A 97 -5.34 -15.44 -20.65
N LEU A 98 -6.36 -14.98 -19.92
CA LEU A 98 -7.75 -15.32 -20.19
C LEU A 98 -8.20 -14.79 -21.56
N SER A 99 -7.88 -13.54 -21.90
CA SER A 99 -8.23 -12.97 -23.22
C SER A 99 -7.52 -13.70 -24.37
N GLU A 100 -6.22 -14.00 -24.22
CA GLU A 100 -5.45 -14.74 -25.24
C GLU A 100 -5.93 -16.18 -25.42
N THR A 101 -6.36 -16.85 -24.35
CA THR A 101 -6.82 -18.25 -24.41
C THR A 101 -8.26 -18.40 -24.85
N THR A 102 -9.14 -17.47 -24.46
CA THR A 102 -10.59 -17.56 -24.74
C THR A 102 -11.04 -16.70 -25.92
N GLY A 103 -10.18 -15.81 -26.43
CA GLY A 103 -10.52 -14.84 -27.48
C GLY A 103 -11.47 -13.73 -27.00
N CYS A 104 -11.74 -13.64 -25.70
CA CYS A 104 -12.59 -12.61 -25.11
C CYS A 104 -12.01 -11.19 -25.38
N PRO A 105 -12.85 -10.17 -25.65
CA PRO A 105 -12.40 -8.80 -25.89
C PRO A 105 -11.42 -8.31 -24.81
N LEU A 106 -10.15 -8.12 -25.20
CA LEU A 106 -9.09 -7.69 -24.29
C LEU A 106 -9.42 -6.36 -23.61
N ALA A 107 -10.14 -5.47 -24.30
CA ALA A 107 -10.60 -4.20 -23.77
C ALA A 107 -11.40 -4.36 -22.46
N GLU A 108 -12.35 -5.30 -22.41
CA GLU A 108 -13.16 -5.54 -21.21
C GLU A 108 -12.34 -6.18 -20.10
N ALA A 109 -11.43 -7.10 -20.43
CA ALA A 109 -10.58 -7.76 -19.44
C ALA A 109 -9.64 -6.76 -18.76
N VAL A 110 -9.00 -5.88 -19.54
CA VAL A 110 -8.12 -4.81 -19.04
C VAL A 110 -8.90 -3.78 -18.24
N GLU A 111 -10.10 -3.38 -18.70
CA GLU A 111 -10.96 -2.47 -17.94
C GLU A 111 -11.38 -3.03 -16.58
N ARG A 112 -11.77 -4.31 -16.54
CA ARG A 112 -12.13 -4.97 -15.27
C ARG A 112 -10.94 -5.02 -14.32
N ALA A 113 -9.74 -5.34 -14.83
CA ALA A 113 -8.52 -5.30 -14.02
C ALA A 113 -8.21 -3.89 -13.49
N ALA A 114 -8.35 -2.86 -14.33
CA ALA A 114 -8.17 -1.46 -13.93
C ALA A 114 -9.20 -1.02 -12.87
N ALA A 115 -10.47 -1.39 -13.04
CA ALA A 115 -11.54 -1.08 -12.10
C ALA A 115 -11.30 -1.75 -10.73
N GLN A 116 -10.84 -3.01 -10.73
CA GLN A 116 -10.52 -3.77 -9.52
C GLN A 116 -9.31 -3.17 -8.78
N LEU A 117 -8.30 -2.71 -9.51
CA LEU A 117 -7.15 -2.01 -8.93
C LEU A 117 -7.54 -0.62 -8.38
N ARG A 118 -8.38 0.12 -9.10
CA ARG A 118 -8.90 1.42 -8.66
C ARG A 118 -9.72 1.32 -7.37
N SER A 119 -10.58 0.30 -7.25
CA SER A 119 -11.37 0.06 -6.03
C SER A 119 -10.48 -0.29 -4.85
N ALA A 120 -9.42 -1.09 -5.06
CA ALA A 120 -8.44 -1.41 -4.03
C ALA A 120 -7.68 -0.17 -3.54
N LEU A 121 -7.22 0.69 -4.45
CA LEU A 121 -6.54 1.95 -4.10
C LEU A 121 -7.49 2.93 -3.38
N ALA A 122 -8.74 3.05 -3.82
CA ALA A 122 -9.75 3.91 -3.20
C ALA A 122 -10.08 3.47 -1.77
N THR A 123 -10.24 2.16 -1.53
CA THR A 123 -10.46 1.60 -0.19
C THR A 123 -9.30 1.92 0.74
N ARG A 124 -8.04 1.75 0.28
CA ARG A 124 -6.85 2.10 1.07
C ARG A 124 -6.79 3.60 1.42
N ARG A 125 -7.18 4.48 0.49
CA ARG A 125 -7.28 5.93 0.74
C ARG A 125 -8.35 6.27 1.76
N LYS A 126 -9.55 5.68 1.65
CA LYS A 126 -10.66 5.88 2.59
C LYS A 126 -10.29 5.42 4.01
N VAL A 127 -9.63 4.28 4.16
CA VAL A 127 -9.11 3.81 5.45
C VAL A 127 -8.07 4.79 6.01
N ARG A 128 -7.14 5.29 5.19
CA ARG A 128 -6.13 6.26 5.64
C ARG A 128 -6.79 7.58 6.08
N ALA A 129 -7.82 8.04 5.37
CA ALA A 129 -8.58 9.24 5.74
C ALA A 129 -9.41 9.05 7.01
N ALA A 130 -10.10 7.91 7.15
CA ALA A 130 -10.93 7.61 8.33
C ALA A 130 -10.08 7.39 9.61
N VAL A 131 -8.83 6.98 9.48
CA VAL A 131 -7.91 6.76 10.61
C VAL A 131 -7.12 8.03 10.96
N ALA A 132 -7.15 9.09 10.15
CA ALA A 132 -6.44 10.34 10.42
C ALA A 132 -7.04 11.14 11.60
N GLY A 133 -8.37 11.18 11.72
CA GLY A 133 -9.06 11.85 12.84
C GLY A 133 -8.80 11.21 14.21
N PRO A 134 -9.01 9.88 14.38
CA PRO A 134 -8.79 9.20 15.66
C PRO A 134 -7.33 9.16 16.12
N GLN A 135 -6.35 9.19 15.20
CA GLN A 135 -4.93 9.16 15.59
C GLN A 135 -4.44 10.46 16.23
N ALA A 136 -4.96 11.62 15.82
CA ALA A 136 -4.57 12.91 16.39
C ALA A 136 -4.90 12.97 17.89
N THR A 137 -6.12 12.57 18.28
CA THR A 137 -6.56 12.58 19.68
C THR A 137 -5.83 11.56 20.53
N VAL A 138 -5.56 10.36 19.97
CA VAL A 138 -4.76 9.34 20.67
C VAL A 138 -3.33 9.84 20.89
N THR A 139 -2.69 10.48 19.91
CA THR A 139 -1.34 11.05 20.11
C THR A 139 -1.32 12.14 21.17
N VAL A 140 -2.29 13.07 21.16
CA VAL A 140 -2.40 14.13 22.17
C VAL A 140 -2.62 13.55 23.57
N LEU A 141 -3.57 12.62 23.74
CA LEU A 141 -3.85 11.96 25.02
C LEU A 141 -2.72 11.04 25.49
N THR A 142 -1.89 10.53 24.58
CA THR A 142 -0.72 9.68 24.93
C THR A 142 0.52 10.52 25.27
N VAL A 143 0.63 11.75 24.75
CA VAL A 143 1.74 12.68 25.06
C VAL A 143 1.46 13.49 26.34
N LEU A 144 0.19 13.73 26.67
CA LEU A 144 -0.22 14.46 27.88
C LEU A 144 0.32 13.87 29.21
N PRO A 145 0.40 12.55 29.44
CA PRO A 145 1.02 12.01 30.66
C PRO A 145 2.55 12.06 30.65
N LEU A 146 3.20 12.33 29.51
CA LEU A 146 4.66 12.46 29.41
C LEU A 146 5.16 13.88 29.77
N THR A 147 4.29 14.89 29.81
CA THR A 147 4.66 16.23 30.25
C THR A 147 4.75 16.34 31.78
N GLY A 148 4.03 15.50 32.53
CA GLY A 148 4.06 15.48 34.00
C GLY A 148 5.45 15.24 34.61
N PRO A 149 6.21 14.23 34.16
CA PRO A 149 7.59 14.00 34.61
C PRO A 149 8.56 15.14 34.27
N LEU A 150 8.36 15.79 33.11
CA LEU A 150 9.18 16.91 32.66
C LEU A 150 8.95 18.16 33.53
N PHE A 151 7.69 18.41 33.91
CA PHE A 151 7.33 19.47 34.86
C PHE A 151 7.83 19.18 36.28
N GLY A 152 7.79 17.92 36.73
CA GLY A 152 8.32 17.51 38.03
C GLY A 152 9.83 17.72 38.17
N LEU A 153 10.59 17.50 37.07
CA LEU A 153 12.02 17.80 37.01
C LEU A 153 12.31 19.30 37.02
N ALA A 154 11.49 20.11 36.33
CA ALA A 154 11.65 21.58 36.31
C ALA A 154 11.34 22.24 37.67
N CYS A 155 10.49 21.62 38.50
CA CYS A 155 10.19 22.07 39.86
C CYS A 155 11.28 21.71 40.90
N GLY A 156 12.38 21.05 40.51
CA GLY A 156 13.56 20.89 41.36
C GLY A 156 13.46 19.82 42.47
N VAL A 157 12.66 18.78 42.28
CA VAL A 157 12.52 17.69 43.27
C VAL A 157 13.77 16.81 43.26
N SER A 158 14.50 16.80 44.38
CA SER A 158 15.75 16.05 44.54
C SER A 158 15.53 14.53 44.61
N PRO A 159 16.33 13.70 43.89
CA PRO A 159 16.16 12.23 43.81
C PRO A 159 16.24 11.47 45.14
N GLN A 160 16.73 12.08 46.21
CA GLN A 160 17.05 11.40 47.46
C GLN A 160 15.84 11.21 48.39
N GLU A 161 14.82 12.09 48.31
CA GLU A 161 13.57 11.95 49.07
C GLU A 161 12.55 11.04 48.37
N LEU A 162 12.73 10.78 47.07
CA LEU A 162 11.76 10.07 46.23
C LEU A 162 11.87 8.54 46.31
N TYR A 163 13.03 7.99 46.71
CA TYR A 163 13.27 6.54 46.81
C TYR A 163 12.92 5.93 48.18
N GLY A 164 12.46 6.72 49.15
CA GLY A 164 11.99 6.21 50.45
C GLY A 164 10.57 5.65 50.45
N ASN A 165 9.75 5.94 49.42
CA ASN A 165 8.32 5.62 49.43
C ASN A 165 7.93 4.81 48.19
N GLY A 166 7.69 3.50 48.35
CA GLY A 166 7.41 2.53 47.27
C GLY A 166 6.24 2.90 46.34
N ILE A 167 5.45 3.90 46.73
CA ILE A 167 4.38 4.52 45.93
C ILE A 167 4.91 5.13 44.63
N GLY A 168 6.12 5.72 44.63
CA GLY A 168 6.71 6.31 43.42
C GLY A 168 7.03 5.27 42.34
N LEU A 169 7.58 4.12 42.76
CA LEU A 169 7.87 2.99 41.88
C LEU A 169 6.60 2.34 41.33
N LEU A 170 5.57 2.22 42.17
CA LEU A 170 4.25 1.72 41.76
C LEU A 170 3.60 2.63 40.71
N CYS A 171 3.69 3.95 40.88
CA CYS A 171 3.15 4.91 39.93
C CYS A 171 3.88 4.85 38.57
N LEU A 172 5.21 4.72 38.61
CA LEU A 172 6.04 4.59 37.39
C LEU A 172 5.78 3.27 36.66
N GLY A 173 5.65 2.18 37.41
CA GLY A 173 5.22 0.88 36.88
C GLY A 173 3.81 0.91 36.28
N ALA A 174 2.87 1.59 36.95
CA ALA A 174 1.51 1.77 36.44
C ALA A 174 1.49 2.60 35.14
N GLY A 175 2.30 3.65 35.04
CA GLY A 175 2.45 4.46 33.83
C GLY A 175 2.99 3.64 32.65
N LEU A 176 4.06 2.87 32.85
CA LEU A 176 4.62 1.98 31.83
C LEU A 176 3.63 0.87 31.45
N GLY A 177 2.90 0.32 32.43
CA GLY A 177 1.84 -0.65 32.23
C GLY A 177 0.71 -0.11 31.35
N LEU A 178 0.19 1.08 31.66
CA LEU A 178 -0.83 1.75 30.86
C LEU A 178 -0.33 2.03 29.44
N MET A 179 0.92 2.46 29.27
CA MET A 179 1.49 2.72 27.96
C MET A 179 1.61 1.44 27.12
N GLY A 180 1.98 0.32 27.76
CA GLY A 180 1.99 -1.01 27.15
C GLY A 180 0.59 -1.45 26.70
N VAL A 181 -0.41 -1.30 27.57
CA VAL A 181 -1.81 -1.64 27.29
C VAL A 181 -2.38 -0.78 26.16
N GLY A 182 -2.18 0.54 26.21
CA GLY A 182 -2.63 1.46 25.15
C GLY A 182 -2.01 1.13 23.79
N ARG A 183 -0.71 0.80 23.77
CA ARG A 183 -0.01 0.39 22.55
C ARG A 183 -0.53 -0.95 22.01
N GLN A 184 -0.84 -1.91 22.88
CA GLN A 184 -1.41 -3.20 22.49
C GLN A 184 -2.84 -3.05 21.96
N TRP A 185 -3.65 -2.19 22.59
CA TRP A 185 -5.03 -1.90 22.20
C TRP A 185 -5.11 -1.21 20.83
N CYS A 186 -4.30 -0.18 20.61
CA CYS A 186 -4.20 0.48 19.29
C CYS A 186 -3.81 -0.51 18.19
N ARG A 187 -2.87 -1.43 18.48
CA ARG A 187 -2.49 -2.48 17.52
C ARG A 187 -3.64 -3.45 17.24
N ARG A 188 -4.47 -3.77 18.24
CA ARG A 188 -5.66 -4.62 18.06
C ARG A 188 -6.76 -3.95 17.24
N LEU A 189 -7.05 -2.67 17.48
CA LEU A 189 -8.02 -1.90 16.70
C LEU A 189 -7.61 -1.82 15.22
N VAL A 190 -6.34 -1.50 14.97
CA VAL A 190 -5.80 -1.43 13.61
C VAL A 190 -5.85 -2.79 12.91
N ARG A 191 -5.57 -3.89 13.62
CA ARG A 191 -5.70 -5.25 13.07
C ARG A 191 -7.14 -5.63 12.72
N ARG A 192 -8.13 -5.19 13.51
CA ARG A 192 -9.55 -5.46 13.22
C ARG A 192 -10.07 -4.65 12.04
N ALA A 193 -9.55 -3.43 11.83
CA ALA A 193 -9.92 -2.62 10.67
C ALA A 193 -9.34 -3.14 9.33
N GLU A 194 -8.27 -3.94 9.36
CA GLU A 194 -7.68 -4.56 8.16
C GLU A 194 -8.41 -5.83 7.67
N TYR A 195 -9.44 -6.32 8.37
CA TYR A 195 -10.27 -7.47 7.96
C TYR A 195 -11.76 -7.17 8.18
N PRO A 196 -12.46 -6.57 7.20
CA PRO A 196 -13.92 -6.53 7.22
C PRO A 196 -14.43 -7.92 6.84
N ARG A 197 -15.16 -8.57 7.76
CA ARG A 197 -16.05 -9.68 7.42
C ARG A 197 -17.32 -9.12 6.80
#